data_AF-A0A924JUJ0-F1
#
_entry.id   AF-A0A924JUJ0-F1
#
_cell.length_a   1.000
_cell.length_b   1.000
_cell.length_c   1.000
_cell.angle_alpha   90.00
_cell.angle_beta   90.00
_cell.angle_gamma   90.00
#
_symmetry.space_group_name_H-M   'P 1'
#
loop_
_entity.id
_entity.type
_entity.pdbx_description
1 polymer ?
#
loop_
_entity_poly.entity_id
_entity_poly.type
_entity_poly.pdbx_seq_one_letter_code
_entity_poly.pdbx_strand_id
1 'polypeptide(L)'
;MWIDKLVGDLGDKKSYLEYKARVKKLPAGYREAAKALERYLMYMGPSDDGKALVTMLGDLADLLEQSAADATPIRLLVGDDPAEFAETFLDNYAGGSWIRKERARLADSIDRAIDEQAK
;
A
#
# COMPACT_ATOMS: atom_id res chain seq x y z
N MET A 1 -16.87 -20.17 7.73
CA MET A 1 -17.14 -20.53 9.14
C MET A 1 -16.17 -19.79 10.06
N TRP A 2 -16.39 -19.75 11.38
CA TRP A 2 -15.46 -19.17 12.36
C TRP A 2 -14.02 -19.72 12.31
N ILE A 3 -13.85 -21.01 11.97
CA ILE A 3 -12.55 -21.67 11.81
C ILE A 3 -11.76 -21.08 10.64
N ASP A 4 -12.39 -20.80 9.49
CA ASP A 4 -11.72 -20.19 8.34
C ASP A 4 -11.18 -18.79 8.67
N LYS A 5 -11.92 -18.03 9.49
CA LYS A 5 -11.50 -16.69 9.95
C LYS A 5 -10.30 -16.77 10.91
N LEU A 6 -10.28 -17.76 11.80
CA LEU A 6 -9.14 -18.01 12.71
C LEU A 6 -7.89 -18.49 11.96
N VAL A 7 -8.04 -19.40 11.00
CA VAL A 7 -6.93 -19.87 10.16
C VAL A 7 -6.42 -18.74 9.25
N GLY A 8 -7.32 -17.89 8.75
CA GLY A 8 -6.97 -16.65 8.05
C GLY A 8 -6.11 -15.72 8.92
N ASP A 9 -6.60 -15.34 10.10
CA ASP A 9 -5.88 -14.43 11.03
C ASP A 9 -4.48 -14.95 11.43
N LEU A 10 -4.35 -16.26 11.66
CA LEU A 10 -3.05 -16.89 11.95
C LEU A 10 -2.11 -16.89 10.74
N GLY A 11 -2.63 -17.12 9.53
CA GLY A 11 -1.88 -17.04 8.28
C GLY A 11 -1.42 -15.61 7.98
N ASP A 12 -2.29 -14.63 8.21
CA ASP A 12 -2.02 -13.21 8.01
C ASP A 12 -0.93 -12.73 8.97
N LYS A 13 -1.02 -13.13 10.25
CA LYS A 13 0.01 -12.84 11.25
C LYS A 13 1.36 -13.45 10.91
N LYS A 14 1.39 -14.71 10.43
CA LYS A 14 2.63 -15.37 10.00
C LYS A 14 3.26 -14.62 8.83
N SER A 15 2.47 -14.31 7.81
CA SER A 15 2.93 -13.60 6.60
C SER A 15 3.44 -12.20 6.94
N TYR A 16 2.80 -11.50 7.87
CA TYR A 16 3.27 -10.22 8.38
C TYR A 16 4.64 -10.32 9.06
N LEU A 17 4.87 -11.36 9.88
CA LEU A 17 6.18 -11.58 10.51
C LEU A 17 7.26 -11.90 9.47
N GLU A 18 6.94 -12.69 8.45
CA GLU A 18 7.83 -12.97 7.32
C GLU A 18 8.19 -11.68 6.58
N TYR A 19 7.21 -10.85 6.23
CA TYR A 19 7.42 -9.52 5.66
C TYR A 19 8.36 -8.66 6.53
N LYS A 20 8.13 -8.59 7.84
CA LYS A 20 9.00 -7.83 8.75
C LYS A 20 10.43 -8.38 8.79
N ALA A 21 10.61 -9.71 8.73
CA ALA A 21 11.93 -10.33 8.69
C ALA A 21 12.68 -10.01 7.40
N ARG A 22 11.97 -9.97 6.26
CA ARG A 22 12.49 -9.55 4.95
C ARG A 22 12.95 -8.09 4.97
N VAL A 23 12.09 -7.17 5.42
CA VAL A 23 12.42 -5.73 5.55
C VAL A 23 13.65 -5.51 6.43
N LYS A 24 13.82 -6.27 7.52
CA LYS A 24 14.99 -6.16 8.40
C LYS A 24 16.32 -6.47 7.70
N LYS A 25 16.33 -7.26 6.62
CA LYS A 25 17.54 -7.61 5.87
C LYS A 25 17.92 -6.54 4.84
N LEU A 26 17.01 -5.64 4.48
CA LEU A 26 17.27 -4.57 3.53
C LEU A 26 18.36 -3.59 4.02
N PRO A 27 19.10 -2.94 3.10
CA PRO A 27 19.98 -1.81 3.41
C PRO A 27 19.23 -0.70 4.17
N ALA A 28 19.95 0.09 4.97
CA ALA A 28 19.35 1.06 5.90
C ALA A 28 18.32 2.00 5.23
N GLY A 29 18.66 2.59 4.08
CA GLY A 29 17.74 3.47 3.35
C GLY A 29 16.48 2.74 2.87
N TYR A 30 16.64 1.56 2.28
CA TYR A 30 15.53 0.73 1.82
C TYR A 30 14.64 0.25 2.97
N ARG A 31 15.23 -0.04 4.13
CA ARG A 31 14.49 -0.41 5.34
C ARG A 31 13.62 0.73 5.86
N GLU A 32 14.11 1.97 5.84
CA GLU A 32 13.32 3.14 6.21
C GLU A 32 12.20 3.41 5.19
N ALA A 33 12.49 3.30 3.89
CA ALA A 33 11.47 3.40 2.85
C ALA A 33 10.37 2.33 3.01
N ALA A 34 10.73 1.08 3.27
CA ALA A 34 9.81 -0.01 3.52
C ALA A 34 8.86 0.29 4.69
N LYS A 35 9.39 0.78 5.82
CA LYS A 35 8.56 1.15 6.99
C LYS A 35 7.63 2.32 6.69
N ALA A 36 8.06 3.28 5.88
CA ALA A 36 7.25 4.42 5.50
C ALA A 36 6.09 4.01 4.58
N LEU A 37 6.39 3.22 3.55
CA LEU A 37 5.39 2.66 2.63
C LEU A 37 4.44 1.71 3.35
N GLU A 38 4.94 0.80 4.18
CA GLU A 38 4.12 -0.10 5.00
C GLU A 38 3.11 0.69 5.82
N ARG A 39 3.56 1.70 6.58
CA ARG A 39 2.66 2.55 7.37
C ARG A 39 1.58 3.18 6.51
N TYR A 40 1.95 3.80 5.39
CA TYR A 40 1.00 4.48 4.51
C TYR A 40 -0.02 3.49 3.93
N LEU A 41 0.45 2.34 3.43
CA LEU A 41 -0.38 1.28 2.87
C LEU A 41 -1.27 0.61 3.92
N MET A 42 -0.85 0.49 5.18
CA MET A 42 -1.73 -0.01 6.25
C MET A 42 -2.88 0.96 6.58
N TYR A 43 -2.71 2.27 6.33
CA TYR A 43 -3.80 3.25 6.48
C TYR A 43 -4.73 3.30 5.27
N MET A 44 -4.20 3.08 4.07
CA MET A 44 -4.95 3.23 2.82
C MET A 44 -5.46 1.91 2.24
N GLY A 45 -4.85 0.79 2.63
CA GLY A 45 -5.03 -0.53 2.03
C GLY A 45 -6.33 -1.24 2.39
N PRO A 46 -6.52 -2.49 1.92
CA PRO A 46 -7.77 -3.21 2.10
C PRO A 46 -8.01 -3.50 3.58
N SER A 47 -8.97 -2.81 4.20
CA SER A 47 -9.30 -2.99 5.62
C SER A 47 -10.02 -4.32 5.90
N ASP A 48 -10.72 -4.85 4.89
CA ASP A 48 -11.66 -5.96 5.04
C ASP A 48 -11.24 -7.22 4.28
N ASP A 49 -10.06 -7.23 3.64
CA ASP A 49 -9.52 -8.36 2.88
C ASP A 49 -8.07 -8.68 3.30
N GLY A 50 -7.94 -9.56 4.29
CA GLY A 50 -6.64 -10.01 4.81
C GLY A 50 -5.78 -10.73 3.78
N LYS A 51 -6.38 -11.43 2.80
CA LYS A 51 -5.62 -12.10 1.73
C LYS A 51 -5.00 -11.07 0.80
N ALA A 52 -5.77 -10.06 0.39
CA ALA A 52 -5.26 -8.96 -0.42
C ALA A 52 -4.13 -8.22 0.32
N LEU A 53 -4.27 -8.00 1.63
CA LEU A 53 -3.23 -7.40 2.47
C LEU A 53 -1.93 -8.22 2.48
N VAL A 54 -2.03 -9.54 2.64
CA VAL A 54 -0.88 -10.45 2.65
C VAL A 54 -0.16 -10.44 1.29
N THR A 55 -0.90 -10.53 0.19
CA THR A 55 -0.32 -10.47 -1.16
C THR A 55 0.37 -9.13 -1.38
N MET A 56 -0.28 -8.02 -1.03
CA MET A 56 0.28 -6.67 -1.17
C MET A 56 1.59 -6.50 -0.40
N LEU A 57 1.66 -6.97 0.84
CA LEU A 57 2.90 -6.90 1.63
C LEU A 57 4.00 -7.81 1.06
N GLY A 58 3.65 -8.98 0.55
CA GLY A 58 4.57 -9.87 -0.14
C GLY A 58 5.22 -9.20 -1.34
N ASP A 59 4.40 -8.67 -2.24
CA ASP A 59 4.84 -8.00 -3.47
C ASP A 59 5.64 -6.72 -3.17
N LEU A 60 5.29 -5.98 -2.12
CA LEU A 60 6.08 -4.82 -1.67
C LEU A 60 7.48 -5.24 -1.24
N ALA A 61 7.61 -6.34 -0.50
CA ALA A 61 8.92 -6.85 -0.10
C ALA A 61 9.71 -7.37 -1.31
N ASP A 62 9.07 -8.06 -2.25
CA ASP A 62 9.70 -8.53 -3.49
C ASP A 62 10.27 -7.34 -4.29
N LEU A 63 9.48 -6.29 -4.48
CA LEU A 63 9.88 -5.07 -5.18
C LEU A 63 11.09 -4.39 -4.53
N LEU A 64 11.07 -4.25 -3.21
CA LEU A 64 12.13 -3.58 -2.47
C LEU A 64 13.42 -4.41 -2.41
N GLU A 65 13.31 -5.73 -2.29
CA GLU A 65 14.47 -6.64 -2.34
C GLU A 65 15.14 -6.62 -3.71
N GLN A 66 14.35 -6.71 -4.79
CA GLN A 66 14.88 -6.62 -6.15
C GLN A 66 15.54 -5.26 -6.40
N SER A 67 14.86 -4.16 -6.06
CA SER A 67 15.40 -2.81 -6.25
C SER A 67 16.68 -2.57 -5.45
N ALA A 68 16.77 -3.13 -4.24
CA ALA A 68 17.99 -3.07 -3.44
C ALA A 68 19.12 -3.91 -4.05
N ALA A 69 18.83 -5.09 -4.59
CA ALA A 69 19.81 -5.93 -5.28
C ALA A 69 20.36 -5.26 -6.55
N ASP A 70 19.50 -4.55 -7.27
CA ASP A 70 19.86 -3.78 -8.47
C ASP A 70 20.53 -2.43 -8.15
N ALA A 71 20.72 -2.10 -6.86
CA ALA A 71 21.24 -0.83 -6.37
C ALA A 71 20.46 0.39 -6.89
N THR A 72 19.16 0.23 -7.18
CA THR A 72 18.28 1.29 -7.63
C THR A 72 18.23 2.40 -6.58
N PRO A 73 18.42 3.68 -6.93
CA PRO A 73 18.19 4.77 -6.00
C PRO A 73 16.71 4.80 -5.57
N ILE A 74 16.44 4.95 -4.27
CA ILE A 74 15.05 4.94 -3.75
C ILE A 74 14.19 5.99 -4.45
N ARG A 75 14.76 7.18 -4.74
CA ARG A 75 14.05 8.24 -5.47
C ARG A 75 13.65 7.81 -6.90
N LEU A 76 14.47 7.01 -7.55
CA LEU A 76 14.17 6.47 -8.87
C LEU A 76 13.06 5.41 -8.80
N LEU A 77 12.99 4.65 -7.70
CA LEU A 77 11.94 3.67 -7.46
C LEU A 77 10.58 4.31 -7.16
N VAL A 78 10.54 5.24 -6.20
CA VAL A 78 9.26 5.78 -5.67
C VAL A 78 8.81 7.09 -6.34
N GLY A 79 9.64 7.68 -7.19
CA GLY A 79 9.37 8.96 -7.83
C GLY A 79 9.45 10.17 -6.88
N ASP A 80 9.09 11.34 -7.42
CA ASP A 80 9.10 12.60 -6.67
C ASP A 80 7.95 12.68 -5.66
N ASP A 81 6.82 12.04 -5.95
CA ASP A 81 5.69 11.86 -5.04
C ASP A 81 5.54 10.39 -4.58
N PRO A 82 6.07 10.03 -3.39
CA PRO A 82 5.95 8.69 -2.85
C PRO A 82 4.50 8.28 -2.52
N ALA A 83 3.59 9.25 -2.31
CA ALA A 83 2.19 8.95 -2.04
C ALA A 83 1.49 8.50 -3.33
N GLU A 84 1.76 9.19 -4.45
CA GLU A 84 1.28 8.75 -5.77
C GLU A 84 1.77 7.35 -6.13
N PHE A 85 3.04 7.04 -5.86
CA PHE A 85 3.57 5.69 -6.01
C PHE A 85 2.82 4.67 -5.15
N ALA A 86 2.61 4.96 -3.86
CA ALA A 86 1.94 4.04 -2.94
C ALA A 86 0.46 3.82 -3.32
N GLU A 87 -0.26 4.88 -3.71
CA GLU A 87 -1.65 4.78 -4.18
C GLU A 87 -1.75 3.98 -5.49
N THR A 88 -0.82 4.18 -6.43
CA THR A 88 -0.74 3.42 -7.68
C THR A 88 -0.38 1.95 -7.43
N PHE A 89 0.52 1.69 -6.49
CA PHE A 89 0.85 0.33 -6.07
C PHE A 89 -0.39 -0.38 -5.50
N LEU A 90 -1.17 0.31 -4.67
CA LEU A 90 -2.38 -0.21 -4.03
C LEU A 90 -3.50 -0.55 -5.01
N ASP A 91 -3.60 0.15 -6.14
CA ASP A 91 -4.63 -0.11 -7.17
C ASP A 91 -4.60 -1.52 -7.75
N ASN A 92 -3.48 -2.23 -7.62
CA ASN A 92 -3.32 -3.59 -8.12
C ASN A 92 -4.03 -4.64 -7.24
N TYR A 93 -4.55 -4.26 -6.06
CA TYR A 93 -5.15 -5.18 -5.10
C TYR A 93 -6.64 -4.93 -4.91
N ALA A 94 -7.42 -6.01 -4.80
CA ALA A 94 -8.85 -5.93 -4.53
C ALA A 94 -9.11 -5.17 -3.21
N GLY A 95 -10.04 -4.22 -3.24
CA GLY A 95 -10.28 -3.29 -2.12
C GLY A 95 -9.46 -2.00 -2.15
N GLY A 96 -8.42 -1.90 -2.99
CA GLY A 96 -7.77 -0.63 -3.36
C GLY A 96 -8.58 0.13 -4.42
N SER A 97 -8.43 1.44 -4.64
CA SER A 97 -8.01 2.55 -3.80
C SER A 97 -9.28 3.33 -3.40
N TRP A 98 -9.85 3.05 -2.23
CA TRP A 98 -11.00 3.83 -1.74
C TRP A 98 -10.67 5.33 -1.71
N ILE A 99 -9.40 5.67 -1.48
CA ILE A 99 -8.91 7.05 -1.50
C ILE A 99 -8.99 7.67 -2.90
N ARG A 100 -8.75 6.94 -4.00
CA ARG A 100 -9.02 7.46 -5.36
C ARG A 100 -10.51 7.72 -5.58
N LYS A 101 -11.37 6.80 -5.15
CA LYS A 101 -12.83 7.01 -5.23
C LYS A 101 -13.24 8.26 -4.44
N GLU A 102 -12.65 8.46 -3.27
CA GLU A 102 -12.93 9.63 -2.44
C GLU A 102 -12.37 10.92 -3.04
N ARG A 103 -11.15 10.89 -3.61
CA ARG A 103 -10.57 12.02 -4.36
C ARG A 103 -11.47 12.44 -5.54
N ALA A 104 -12.00 11.47 -6.29
CA ALA A 104 -12.94 11.75 -7.39
C ALA A 104 -14.25 12.35 -6.88
N ARG A 105 -14.84 11.77 -5.82
CA ARG A 105 -16.07 12.30 -5.18
C ARG A 105 -15.89 13.72 -4.65
N LEU A 106 -14.72 14.03 -4.09
CA LEU A 106 -14.38 15.36 -3.63
C LEU A 106 -14.35 16.34 -4.81
N ALA A 107 -13.60 16.02 -5.88
CA ALA A 107 -13.52 16.84 -7.08
C ALA A 107 -14.92 17.11 -7.67
N ASP A 108 -15.70 16.06 -7.91
CA ASP A 108 -17.07 16.17 -8.43
C ASP A 108 -17.98 17.02 -7.54
N SER A 109 -17.77 17.02 -6.22
CA SER A 109 -18.56 17.83 -5.28
C SER A 109 -18.15 19.30 -5.29
N ILE A 110 -16.86 19.59 -5.45
CA ILE A 110 -16.36 20.96 -5.59
C ILE A 110 -16.79 21.56 -6.93
N ASP A 111 -16.68 20.81 -8.03
CA ASP A 111 -17.11 21.27 -9.36
C ASP A 111 -18.59 21.63 -9.36
N ARG A 112 -19.44 20.78 -8.76
CA ARG A 112 -20.87 21.08 -8.59
C ARG A 112 -21.12 22.33 -7.74
N ALA A 113 -20.36 22.53 -6.66
CA ALA A 113 -20.49 23.72 -5.82
C ALA A 113 -20.11 25.01 -6.57
N ILE A 114 -19.07 24.96 -7.40
CA ILE A 114 -18.67 26.06 -8.28
C ILE A 114 -19.78 26.39 -9.28
N ASP A 115 -20.37 25.37 -9.91
CA ASP A 115 -21.47 25.54 -10.87
C ASP A 115 -22.73 26.14 -10.23
N GLU A 116 -23.02 25.79 -8.96
CA GLU A 116 -24.14 26.36 -8.21
C GLU A 116 -23.89 27.82 -7.81
N GLN A 117 -22.65 28.17 -7.43
CA GLN A 117 -22.28 29.56 -7.10
C GLN A 117 -22.33 30.49 -8.31
N ALA A 118 -22.10 29.97 -9.52
CA ALA A 118 -22.09 30.75 -10.76
C ALA A 118 -23.50 31.04 -11.34
N LYS A 119 -24.56 30.49 -10.72
CA LYS A 119 -25.97 30.73 -11.09
C LYS A 119 -26.56 31.90 -10.32
#